data_AF-A0A7E5WWC2-F1
#
_entry.id   AF-A0A7E5WWC2-F1
#
_cell.length_a   1.000
_cell.length_b   1.000
_cell.length_c   1.000
_cell.angle_alpha   90.00
_cell.angle_beta   90.00
_cell.angle_gamma   90.00
#
_symmetry.space_group_name_H-M   'P 1'
#
loop_
_entity.id
_entity.type
_entity.pdbx_description
1 polymer ?
#
loop_
_entity_poly.entity_id
_entity_poly.type
_entity_poly.pdbx_seq_one_letter_code
_entity_poly.pdbx_strand_id
1 'polypeptide(L)'
;MRNLVATGRESAAGASAGAGAAAGAGASQRPKSTWRELLQSRVLALRFAVVAWCWAVTTFVYYGLTINSVSLSGNKHVNFALTMSMEIAACLLIMMALERIGRKLCILMAFLLCGVACVSPFFVSHEGTLLGLFFVGKLAIAFAFNSLYVFTVELYPTHARSSALAACSLVGRIGSALAPQTPLLNRNVQAIIYAVCSGSAALVVLLAPETRAARLPQRVSDAEVLRSQQPPLQPAPPPPPPRRVLSATDK
;
A
#
# COMPACT_ATOMS: atom_id res chain seq x y z
N MET A 1 -0.44 -41.69 59.12
CA MET A 1 -0.32 -40.25 58.80
C MET A 1 -0.25 -40.09 57.28
N ARG A 2 -1.28 -39.44 56.69
CA ARG A 2 -1.28 -38.61 55.45
C ARG A 2 -0.58 -39.16 54.18
N ASN A 3 -1.11 -39.15 52.95
CA ASN A 3 -2.30 -38.62 52.31
C ASN A 3 -2.29 -39.05 50.81
N LEU A 4 -3.46 -39.39 50.23
CA LEU A 4 -4.03 -38.99 48.91
C LEU A 4 -3.15 -39.12 47.62
N VAL A 5 -3.59 -39.71 46.49
CA VAL A 5 -4.86 -39.53 45.76
C VAL A 5 -5.18 -40.77 44.92
N ALA A 6 -6.45 -41.15 44.94
CA ALA A 6 -7.09 -42.20 44.18
C ALA A 6 -7.88 -41.62 42.98
N THR A 7 -7.91 -42.37 41.89
CA THR A 7 -9.10 -42.74 41.10
C THR A 7 -9.98 -41.65 40.45
N GLY A 8 -10.05 -41.73 39.11
CA GLY A 8 -11.32 -41.94 38.39
C GLY A 8 -12.19 -40.73 38.07
N ARG A 9 -12.40 -40.50 36.77
CA ARG A 9 -13.67 -40.02 36.25
C ARG A 9 -13.89 -40.50 34.81
N GLU A 10 -14.83 -41.43 34.69
CA GLU A 10 -15.49 -41.86 33.47
C GLU A 10 -16.57 -40.85 33.03
N SER A 11 -16.99 -41.01 31.76
CA SER A 11 -18.37 -40.92 31.26
C SER A 11 -18.90 -39.58 30.72
N ALA A 12 -19.03 -39.52 29.39
CA ALA A 12 -20.31 -39.44 28.63
C ALA A 12 -20.02 -38.83 27.23
N ALA A 13 -20.05 -39.54 26.09
CA ALA A 13 -21.16 -40.23 25.42
C ALA A 13 -22.21 -39.29 24.77
N GLY A 14 -22.36 -39.42 23.45
CA GLY A 14 -23.33 -38.76 22.56
C GLY A 14 -22.65 -38.43 21.20
N ALA A 15 -22.50 -39.30 20.21
CA ALA A 15 -23.41 -40.22 19.52
C ALA A 15 -24.53 -39.53 18.70
N SER A 16 -24.31 -39.43 17.38
CA SER A 16 -25.25 -39.65 16.24
C SER A 16 -24.84 -38.73 15.06
N ALA A 17 -24.31 -39.24 13.94
CA ALA A 17 -24.95 -40.03 12.87
C ALA A 17 -25.90 -39.20 11.99
N GLY A 18 -25.52 -39.04 10.72
CA GLY A 18 -26.30 -38.36 9.69
C GLY A 18 -25.56 -38.32 8.36
N ALA A 19 -25.42 -39.47 7.73
CA ALA A 19 -24.97 -39.62 6.34
C ALA A 19 -26.03 -39.09 5.35
N GLY A 20 -25.61 -38.60 4.19
CA GLY A 20 -26.49 -38.55 3.01
C GLY A 20 -26.32 -37.36 2.07
N ALA A 21 -25.64 -37.60 0.95
CA ALA A 21 -26.01 -37.14 -0.38
C ALA A 21 -26.11 -35.64 -0.69
N ALA A 22 -25.06 -35.11 -1.34
CA ALA A 22 -25.23 -34.23 -2.51
C ALA A 22 -23.97 -34.30 -3.39
N ALA A 23 -23.94 -35.31 -4.28
CA ALA A 23 -23.17 -35.23 -5.50
C ALA A 23 -23.82 -34.14 -6.38
N GLY A 24 -23.09 -33.04 -6.61
CA GLY A 24 -23.50 -31.94 -7.47
C GLY A 24 -22.26 -31.33 -8.11
N ALA A 25 -22.01 -31.71 -9.35
CA ALA A 25 -20.91 -31.26 -10.18
C ALA A 25 -20.70 -29.74 -10.15
N GLY A 26 -19.54 -29.33 -9.66
CA GLY A 26 -18.95 -28.01 -9.89
C GLY A 26 -17.50 -28.23 -10.31
N ALA A 27 -17.20 -27.98 -11.58
CA ALA A 27 -15.90 -28.22 -12.19
C ALA A 27 -14.74 -27.74 -11.29
N SER A 28 -13.85 -28.66 -10.93
CA SER A 28 -12.54 -28.34 -10.36
C SER A 28 -11.73 -27.61 -11.44
N GLN A 29 -11.90 -26.29 -11.52
CA GLN A 29 -11.01 -25.43 -12.28
C GLN A 29 -9.64 -25.54 -11.61
N ARG A 30 -8.69 -26.20 -12.29
CA ARG A 30 -7.27 -26.17 -11.90
C ARG A 30 -6.92 -24.72 -11.56
N PRO A 31 -6.26 -24.42 -10.42
CA PRO A 31 -5.84 -23.07 -10.13
C PRO A 31 -4.82 -22.68 -11.20
N LYS A 32 -5.26 -21.96 -12.24
CA LYS A 32 -4.35 -21.20 -13.08
C LYS A 32 -3.60 -20.30 -12.10
N SER A 33 -2.28 -20.43 -12.04
CA SER A 33 -1.50 -19.70 -11.06
C SER A 33 -1.79 -18.21 -11.24
N THR A 34 -2.38 -17.58 -10.22
CA THR A 34 -2.79 -16.17 -10.20
C THR A 34 -1.70 -15.25 -10.76
N TRP A 35 -0.44 -15.57 -10.48
CA TRP A 35 0.75 -14.90 -11.01
C TRP A 35 0.91 -14.95 -12.53
N ARG A 36 0.66 -16.09 -13.16
CA ARG A 36 0.72 -16.20 -14.63
C ARG A 36 -0.38 -15.37 -15.26
N GLU A 37 -1.59 -15.34 -14.70
CA GLU A 37 -2.67 -14.51 -15.23
C GLU A 37 -2.38 -13.00 -15.11
N LEU A 38 -1.78 -12.58 -14.00
CA LEU A 38 -1.33 -11.19 -13.81
C LEU A 38 -0.24 -10.77 -14.80
N LEU A 39 0.75 -11.65 -15.04
CA LEU A 39 1.89 -11.36 -15.91
C LEU A 39 1.59 -11.58 -17.39
N GLN A 40 0.57 -12.39 -17.72
CA GLN A 40 0.16 -12.64 -19.10
C GLN A 40 -0.57 -11.45 -19.70
N SER A 41 -1.24 -10.63 -18.89
CA SER A 41 -1.76 -9.33 -19.32
C SER A 41 -0.66 -8.28 -19.36
N ARG A 42 -0.31 -7.80 -20.57
CA ARG A 42 0.70 -6.74 -20.75
C ARG A 42 0.37 -5.46 -20.00
N VAL A 43 -0.92 -5.14 -19.84
CA VAL A 43 -1.37 -3.92 -19.13
C VAL A 43 -1.12 -4.05 -17.63
N LEU A 44 -1.41 -5.21 -17.05
CA LEU A 44 -1.27 -5.45 -15.62
C LEU A 44 0.19 -5.65 -15.22
N ALA A 45 0.99 -6.28 -16.08
CA ALA A 45 2.44 -6.38 -15.93
C ALA A 45 3.11 -4.99 -15.96
N LEU A 46 2.70 -4.10 -16.86
CA LEU A 46 3.25 -2.73 -16.92
C LEU A 46 2.88 -1.94 -15.66
N ARG A 47 1.64 -2.06 -15.18
CA ARG A 47 1.21 -1.46 -13.90
C ARG A 47 2.01 -1.99 -12.72
N PHE A 48 2.27 -3.29 -12.70
CA PHE A 48 3.13 -3.90 -11.68
C PHE A 48 4.55 -3.35 -11.74
N ALA A 49 5.15 -3.22 -12.91
CA ALA A 49 6.49 -2.65 -13.06
C ALA A 49 6.55 -1.20 -12.56
N VAL A 50 5.55 -0.38 -12.90
CA VAL A 50 5.42 1.02 -12.44
C VAL A 50 5.34 1.08 -10.91
N VAL A 51 4.44 0.28 -10.30
CA VAL A 51 4.26 0.26 -8.84
C VAL A 51 5.51 -0.30 -8.15
N ALA A 52 6.10 -1.37 -8.66
CA ALA A 52 7.31 -1.97 -8.12
C ALA A 52 8.51 -0.99 -8.13
N TRP A 53 8.65 -0.19 -9.20
CA TRP A 53 9.65 0.89 -9.25
C TRP A 53 9.40 1.95 -8.19
N CYS A 54 8.15 2.41 -8.05
CA CYS A 54 7.78 3.37 -7.01
C CYS A 54 8.10 2.81 -5.62
N TRP A 55 7.83 1.53 -5.37
CA TRP A 55 8.16 0.87 -4.11
C TRP A 55 9.65 0.84 -3.82
N ALA A 56 10.47 0.49 -4.83
CA ALA A 56 11.93 0.51 -4.69
C ALA A 56 12.47 1.91 -4.35
N VAL A 57 11.98 2.93 -5.05
CA VAL A 57 12.41 4.32 -4.83
C VAL A 57 11.95 4.80 -3.45
N THR A 58 10.69 4.60 -3.09
CA THR A 58 10.17 5.08 -1.81
C THR A 58 10.90 4.45 -0.65
N THR A 59 11.12 3.13 -0.65
CA THR A 59 11.85 2.47 0.44
C THR A 59 13.30 2.96 0.52
N PHE A 60 13.98 3.07 -0.62
CA PHE A 60 15.36 3.56 -0.66
C PHE A 60 15.49 4.97 -0.08
N VAL A 61 14.66 5.92 -0.53
CA VAL A 61 14.69 7.31 -0.05
C VAL A 61 14.21 7.39 1.41
N TYR A 62 13.17 6.64 1.77
CA TYR A 62 12.63 6.62 3.12
C TYR A 62 13.68 6.18 4.15
N TYR A 63 14.32 5.03 3.91
CA TYR A 63 15.34 4.52 4.81
C TYR A 63 16.62 5.34 4.72
N GLY A 64 17.00 5.81 3.54
CA GLY A 64 18.16 6.69 3.34
C GLY A 64 18.05 7.98 4.15
N LEU A 65 16.91 8.68 4.07
CA LEU A 65 16.64 9.86 4.89
C LEU A 65 16.63 9.51 6.39
N THR A 66 15.97 8.42 6.80
CA THR A 66 15.98 8.03 8.23
C THR A 66 17.39 7.80 8.75
N ILE A 67 18.26 7.14 7.98
CA ILE A 67 19.66 6.91 8.39
C ILE A 67 20.43 8.23 8.39
N ASN A 68 20.24 9.10 7.41
CA ASN A 68 20.91 10.40 7.36
C ASN A 68 20.44 11.37 8.46
N SER A 69 19.28 11.11 9.09
CA SER A 69 18.76 11.97 10.16
C SER A 69 19.69 12.07 11.38
N VAL A 70 20.51 11.05 11.64
CA VAL A 70 21.48 11.06 12.74
C VAL A 70 22.75 11.87 12.41
N SER A 71 22.99 12.15 11.13
CA SER A 71 24.14 12.92 10.64
C SER A 71 23.83 14.42 10.49
N LEU A 72 22.58 14.82 10.77
CA LEU A 72 22.18 16.24 10.82
C LEU A 72 22.81 16.95 12.02
N SER A 73 22.96 18.27 11.91
CA SER A 73 23.41 19.11 13.02
C SER A 73 22.48 18.99 14.23
N GLY A 74 23.06 19.08 15.43
CA GLY A 74 22.32 19.00 16.70
C GLY A 74 22.33 17.62 17.36
N ASN A 75 21.32 17.35 18.19
CA ASN A 75 21.24 16.12 18.96
C ASN A 75 20.60 14.98 18.14
N LYS A 76 21.38 13.93 17.86
CA LYS A 76 20.94 12.73 17.12
C LYS A 76 19.65 12.10 17.65
N HIS A 77 19.42 12.10 18.96
CA HIS A 77 18.22 11.52 19.57
C HIS A 77 16.99 12.36 19.27
N VAL A 78 17.13 13.68 19.28
CA VAL A 78 16.05 14.62 18.94
C VAL A 78 15.74 14.55 17.45
N ASN A 79 16.75 14.53 16.58
CA ASN A 79 16.56 14.42 15.13
C ASN A 79 15.87 13.10 14.73
N PHE A 80 16.25 11.99 15.37
CA PHE A 80 15.59 10.72 15.15
C PHE A 80 14.14 10.71 15.71
N ALA A 81 13.92 11.26 16.90
CA ALA A 81 12.57 11.37 17.47
C ALA A 81 11.65 12.20 16.56
N LEU A 82 12.11 13.35 16.07
CA LEU A 82 11.37 14.19 15.12
C LEU A 82 11.08 13.46 13.81
N THR A 83 12.06 12.72 13.28
CA THR A 83 11.89 11.88 12.08
C THR A 83 10.75 10.87 12.27
N MET A 84 10.64 10.26 13.45
CA MET A 84 9.55 9.32 13.78
C MET A 84 8.22 10.04 14.04
N SER A 85 8.23 11.24 14.63
CA SER A 85 7.03 12.07 14.77
C SER A 85 6.43 12.47 13.42
N MET A 86 7.28 12.75 12.42
CA MET A 86 6.81 13.04 11.05
C MET A 86 6.09 11.85 10.42
N GLU A 87 6.43 10.61 10.80
CA GLU A 87 5.71 9.42 10.35
C GLU A 87 4.26 9.42 10.84
N ILE A 88 4.07 9.72 12.13
CA ILE A 88 2.74 9.81 12.75
C ILE A 88 1.93 10.94 12.07
N ALA A 89 2.56 12.09 11.83
CA ALA A 89 1.94 13.19 11.12
C ALA A 89 1.52 12.80 9.69
N ALA A 90 2.38 12.10 8.94
CA ALA A 90 2.06 11.61 7.60
C ALA A 90 0.85 10.65 7.61
N CYS A 91 0.77 9.76 8.60
CA CYS A 91 -0.37 8.85 8.79
C CYS A 91 -1.70 9.58 9.08
N LEU A 92 -1.68 10.74 9.72
CA LEU A 92 -2.88 11.56 9.91
C LEU A 92 -3.24 12.34 8.64
N LEU A 93 -2.24 12.92 7.98
CA LEU A 93 -2.42 13.70 6.75
C LEU A 93 -3.04 12.87 5.62
N ILE A 94 -2.64 11.60 5.47
CA ILE A 94 -3.17 10.73 4.42
C ILE A 94 -4.66 10.45 4.58
N MET A 95 -5.15 10.28 5.81
CA MET A 95 -6.59 10.06 6.05
C MET A 95 -7.41 11.23 5.51
N MET A 96 -6.94 12.46 5.72
CA MET A 96 -7.61 13.66 5.21
C MET A 96 -7.43 13.85 3.69
N ALA A 97 -6.22 13.56 3.18
CA ALA A 97 -5.86 13.86 1.80
C ALA A 97 -6.46 12.89 0.77
N LEU A 98 -6.58 11.60 1.11
CA LEU A 98 -7.07 10.58 0.19
C LEU A 98 -8.53 10.82 -0.23
N GLU A 99 -9.35 11.40 0.64
CA GLU A 99 -10.76 11.68 0.34
C GLU A 99 -10.93 12.87 -0.62
N ARG A 100 -10.02 13.85 -0.57
CA ARG A 100 -10.17 15.15 -1.25
C ARG A 100 -9.44 15.24 -2.59
N ILE A 101 -8.19 14.77 -2.69
CA ILE A 101 -7.26 15.14 -3.77
C ILE A 101 -7.10 14.03 -4.82
N GLY A 102 -7.37 12.77 -4.48
CA GLY A 102 -7.15 11.62 -5.36
C GLY A 102 -5.76 11.00 -5.20
N ARG A 103 -5.66 9.68 -5.41
CA ARG A 103 -4.51 8.88 -4.98
C ARG A 103 -3.26 9.15 -5.81
N LYS A 104 -3.40 9.28 -7.13
CA LYS A 104 -2.28 9.52 -8.05
C LYS A 104 -1.65 10.88 -7.79
N LEU A 105 -2.48 11.92 -7.67
CA LEU A 105 -2.02 13.27 -7.37
C LEU A 105 -1.33 13.36 -6.01
N CYS A 106 -1.86 12.70 -4.98
CA CYS A 106 -1.21 12.61 -3.68
C CYS A 106 0.22 12.03 -3.77
N ILE A 107 0.39 10.91 -4.46
CA ILE A 107 1.70 10.26 -4.62
C ILE A 107 2.65 11.15 -5.44
N LEU A 108 2.16 11.72 -6.54
CA LEU A 108 2.96 12.59 -7.41
C LEU A 108 3.45 13.84 -6.66
N MET A 109 2.54 14.54 -5.98
CA MET A 109 2.89 15.76 -5.24
C MET A 109 3.87 15.45 -4.11
N ALA A 110 3.72 14.31 -3.45
CA ALA A 110 4.62 13.88 -2.39
C ALA A 110 6.04 13.57 -2.92
N PHE A 111 6.17 12.86 -4.05
CA PHE A 111 7.48 12.62 -4.67
C PHE A 111 8.14 13.90 -5.20
N LEU A 112 7.36 14.81 -5.78
CA LEU A 112 7.90 16.10 -6.22
C LEU A 112 8.36 16.93 -5.02
N LEU A 113 7.55 17.02 -3.97
CA LEU A 113 7.91 17.73 -2.74
C LEU A 113 9.17 17.15 -2.09
N CYS A 114 9.27 15.82 -2.03
CA CYS A 114 10.47 15.15 -1.55
C CYS A 114 11.68 15.45 -2.43
N GLY A 115 11.54 15.40 -3.75
CA GLY A 115 12.61 15.70 -4.70
C GLY A 115 13.13 17.13 -4.54
N VAL A 116 12.23 18.12 -4.47
CA VAL A 116 12.59 19.52 -4.23
C VAL A 116 13.28 19.70 -2.89
N ALA A 117 12.77 19.07 -1.82
CA ALA A 117 13.39 19.10 -0.51
C ALA A 117 14.81 18.52 -0.53
N CYS A 118 15.06 17.44 -1.28
CA CYS A 118 16.38 16.84 -1.42
C CYS A 118 17.38 17.71 -2.22
N VAL A 119 16.93 18.54 -3.17
CA VAL A 119 17.81 19.44 -3.95
C VAL A 119 18.07 20.77 -3.22
N SER A 120 17.24 21.13 -2.26
CA SER A 120 17.39 22.38 -1.52
C SER A 120 18.76 22.68 -0.90
N PRO A 121 19.59 21.69 -0.47
CA PRO A 121 20.93 21.96 0.04
C PRO A 121 21.87 22.62 -0.96
N PHE A 122 21.58 22.58 -2.26
CA PHE A 122 22.37 23.25 -3.29
C PHE A 122 22.09 24.76 -3.39
N PHE A 123 20.88 25.19 -3.00
CA PHE A 123 20.43 26.57 -3.16
C PHE A 123 20.48 27.37 -1.86
N VAL A 124 20.38 26.68 -0.72
CA VAL A 124 20.26 27.31 0.60
C VAL A 124 21.43 26.90 1.48
N SER A 125 22.13 27.88 2.05
CA SER A 125 23.28 27.63 2.96
C SER A 125 22.92 27.78 4.44
N HIS A 126 21.69 28.20 4.76
CA HIS A 126 21.27 28.46 6.14
C HIS A 126 20.87 27.16 6.85
N GLU A 127 21.58 26.80 7.94
CA GLU A 127 21.43 25.49 8.60
C GLU A 127 20.01 25.21 9.11
N GLY A 128 19.34 26.20 9.71
CA GLY A 128 17.96 26.05 10.19
C GLY A 128 16.96 25.73 9.07
N THR A 129 17.10 26.37 7.92
CA THR A 129 16.24 26.12 6.75
C THR A 129 16.49 24.74 6.16
N LEU A 130 17.76 24.28 6.14
CA LEU A 130 18.12 22.94 5.68
C LEU A 130 17.50 21.85 6.55
N LEU A 131 17.53 22.05 7.87
CA LEU A 131 16.91 21.12 8.81
C LEU A 131 15.38 21.07 8.63
N GLY A 132 14.74 22.24 8.48
CA GLY A 132 13.31 22.33 8.19
C GLY A 132 12.94 21.61 6.89
N LEU A 133 13.67 21.84 5.81
CA LEU A 133 13.41 21.16 4.53
C LEU A 133 13.69 19.67 4.57
N PHE A 134 14.68 19.23 5.35
CA PHE A 134 14.90 17.81 5.56
C PHE A 134 13.66 17.13 6.17
N PHE A 135 13.06 17.73 7.21
CA PHE A 135 11.84 17.19 7.82
C PHE A 135 10.63 17.26 6.88
N VAL A 136 10.52 18.32 6.06
CA VAL A 136 9.49 18.39 5.00
C VAL A 136 9.66 17.25 4.00
N GLY A 137 10.89 16.96 3.56
CA GLY A 137 11.19 15.83 2.68
C GLY A 137 10.85 14.49 3.35
N LYS A 138 11.17 14.34 4.64
CA LYS A 138 10.84 13.14 5.42
C LYS A 138 9.32 12.94 5.56
N LEU A 139 8.58 14.00 5.82
CA LEU A 139 7.11 13.97 5.89
C LEU A 139 6.52 13.60 4.52
N ALA A 140 7.04 14.18 3.45
CA ALA A 140 6.59 13.91 2.09
C ALA A 140 6.81 12.45 1.68
N ILE A 141 7.99 11.88 1.96
CA ILE A 141 8.26 10.48 1.61
C ILE A 141 7.43 9.50 2.46
N ALA A 142 7.20 9.81 3.75
CA ALA A 142 6.33 9.01 4.61
C ALA A 142 4.89 9.00 4.11
N PHE A 143 4.38 10.17 3.69
CA PHE A 143 3.07 10.30 3.07
C PHE A 143 2.98 9.54 1.73
N ALA A 144 4.01 9.62 0.90
CA ALA A 144 4.11 8.86 -0.35
C ALA A 144 4.08 7.34 -0.10
N PHE A 145 4.81 6.88 0.91
CA PHE A 145 4.85 5.48 1.32
C PHE A 145 3.44 4.99 1.67
N ASN A 146 2.76 5.65 2.59
CA ASN A 146 1.42 5.23 3.02
C ASN A 146 0.40 5.32 1.86
N SER A 147 0.52 6.33 0.98
CA SER A 147 -0.33 6.45 -0.21
C SER A 147 -0.10 5.32 -1.21
N LEU A 148 1.15 4.90 -1.38
CA LEU A 148 1.53 3.81 -2.28
C LEU A 148 1.01 2.45 -1.78
N TYR A 149 0.93 2.23 -0.46
CA TYR A 149 0.28 1.04 0.11
C TYR A 149 -1.18 0.96 -0.31
N VAL A 150 -1.94 2.04 -0.09
CA VAL A 150 -3.37 2.10 -0.45
C VAL A 150 -3.54 1.94 -1.96
N PHE A 151 -2.76 2.66 -2.76
CA PHE A 151 -2.80 2.60 -4.22
C PHE A 151 -2.57 1.18 -4.76
N THR A 152 -1.61 0.45 -4.18
CA THR A 152 -1.34 -0.94 -4.57
C THR A 152 -2.56 -1.83 -4.36
N VAL A 153 -3.24 -1.70 -3.21
CA VAL A 153 -4.41 -2.52 -2.87
C VAL A 153 -5.63 -2.17 -3.73
N GLU A 154 -5.78 -0.91 -4.16
CA GLU A 154 -6.84 -0.49 -5.09
C GLU A 154 -6.63 -1.00 -6.52
N LEU A 155 -5.37 -1.15 -6.94
CA LEU A 155 -5.01 -1.50 -8.32
C LEU A 155 -5.22 -2.99 -8.65
N TYR A 156 -5.06 -3.87 -7.66
CA TYR A 156 -5.13 -5.32 -7.84
C TYR A 156 -6.50 -5.91 -7.42
N PRO A 157 -6.97 -6.99 -8.07
CA PRO A 157 -8.21 -7.66 -7.70
C PRO A 157 -8.07 -8.38 -6.36
N THR A 158 -9.17 -8.50 -5.59
CA THR A 158 -9.17 -8.99 -4.20
C THR A 158 -8.38 -10.28 -3.98
N HIS A 159 -8.48 -11.23 -4.90
CA HIS A 159 -7.79 -12.53 -4.83
C HIS A 159 -6.26 -12.44 -4.97
N ALA A 160 -5.72 -11.35 -5.51
CA ALA A 160 -4.30 -11.18 -5.80
C ALA A 160 -3.65 -9.98 -5.09
N ARG A 161 -4.42 -9.19 -4.32
CA ARG A 161 -3.94 -7.96 -3.64
C ARG A 161 -2.77 -8.23 -2.71
N SER A 162 -2.92 -9.21 -1.80
CA SER A 162 -1.88 -9.53 -0.80
C SER A 162 -0.61 -10.04 -1.47
N SER A 163 -0.74 -10.89 -2.49
CA SER A 163 0.38 -11.42 -3.25
C SER A 163 1.11 -10.32 -4.03
N ALA A 164 0.38 -9.46 -4.73
CA ALA A 164 0.96 -8.34 -5.48
C ALA A 164 1.65 -7.32 -4.56
N LEU A 165 1.03 -6.98 -3.42
CA LEU A 165 1.62 -6.12 -2.41
C LEU A 165 2.91 -6.74 -1.85
N ALA A 166 2.92 -8.04 -1.56
CA ALA A 166 4.10 -8.75 -1.08
C ALA A 166 5.23 -8.72 -2.13
N ALA A 167 4.93 -8.96 -3.40
CA ALA A 167 5.95 -8.89 -4.46
C ALA A 167 6.50 -7.47 -4.67
N CYS A 168 5.65 -6.44 -4.64
CA CYS A 168 6.12 -5.05 -4.68
C CYS A 168 6.99 -4.72 -3.46
N SER A 169 6.60 -5.21 -2.28
CA SER A 169 7.38 -5.04 -1.04
C SER A 169 8.73 -5.75 -1.12
N LEU A 170 8.82 -6.93 -1.75
CA LEU A 170 10.09 -7.63 -1.97
C LEU A 170 11.03 -6.82 -2.86
N VAL A 171 10.52 -6.20 -3.93
CA VAL A 171 11.30 -5.26 -4.74
C VAL A 171 11.72 -4.05 -3.91
N GLY A 172 10.82 -3.53 -3.07
CA GLY A 172 11.11 -2.50 -2.08
C GLY A 172 12.24 -2.87 -1.11
N ARG A 173 12.42 -4.15 -0.78
CA ARG A 173 13.54 -4.59 0.10
C ARG A 173 14.90 -4.35 -0.53
N ILE A 174 15.02 -4.43 -1.86
CA ILE A 174 16.26 -4.09 -2.57
C ILE A 174 16.61 -2.62 -2.29
N GLY A 175 15.63 -1.72 -2.38
CA GLY A 175 15.81 -0.31 -2.01
C GLY A 175 16.25 -0.13 -0.55
N SER A 176 15.63 -0.86 0.39
CA SER A 176 16.03 -0.80 1.81
C SER A 176 17.43 -1.37 2.07
N ALA A 177 17.89 -2.34 1.27
CA ALA A 177 19.23 -2.92 1.40
C ALA A 177 20.32 -1.99 0.85
N LEU A 178 19.99 -1.15 -0.14
CA LEU A 178 20.89 -0.13 -0.68
C LEU A 178 20.97 1.12 0.21
N ALA A 179 19.93 1.42 0.99
CA ALA A 179 19.86 2.62 1.82
C ALA A 179 21.05 2.77 2.81
N PRO A 180 21.51 1.74 3.54
CA PRO A 180 22.66 1.87 4.44
C PRO A 180 24.01 2.16 3.76
N GLN A 181 24.11 2.03 2.44
CA GLN A 181 25.31 2.40 1.70
C GLN A 181 25.37 3.91 1.44
N THR A 182 24.24 4.61 1.51
CA THR A 182 24.15 6.04 1.20
C THR A 182 25.02 6.94 2.10
N PRO A 183 25.19 6.71 3.42
CA PRO A 183 26.06 7.53 4.27
C PRO A 183 27.53 7.48 3.88
N LEU A 184 27.97 6.45 3.13
CA LEU A 184 29.35 6.32 2.64
C LEU A 184 29.64 7.30 1.49
N LEU A 185 28.60 7.85 0.85
CA LEU A 185 28.73 8.80 -0.25
C LEU A 185 28.81 10.23 0.30
N ASN A 186 29.36 11.15 -0.49
CA ASN A 186 29.33 12.57 -0.19
C ASN A 186 27.89 13.11 -0.07
N ARG A 187 27.66 14.05 0.85
CA ARG A 187 26.35 14.65 1.13
C ARG A 187 25.64 15.19 -0.13
N ASN A 188 26.39 15.82 -1.03
CA ASN A 188 25.87 16.35 -2.29
C ASN A 188 25.43 15.22 -3.24
N VAL A 189 26.20 14.12 -3.29
CA VAL A 189 25.87 12.97 -4.15
C VAL A 189 24.62 12.26 -3.62
N GLN A 190 24.51 12.08 -2.30
CA GLN A 190 23.30 11.54 -1.68
C GLN A 190 22.05 12.35 -2.05
N ALA A 191 22.13 13.68 -1.92
CA ALA A 191 21.04 14.60 -2.25
C ALA A 191 20.60 14.47 -3.72
N ILE A 192 21.55 14.41 -4.66
CA ILE A 192 21.26 14.24 -6.09
C ILE A 192 20.61 12.88 -6.36
N ILE A 193 21.13 11.80 -5.76
CA ILE A 193 20.58 10.45 -5.95
C ILE A 193 19.12 10.42 -5.46
N TYR A 194 18.84 10.93 -4.26
CA TYR A 194 17.46 10.96 -3.74
C TYR A 194 16.54 11.81 -4.62
N ALA A 195 17.02 12.96 -5.11
CA ALA A 195 16.25 13.82 -5.99
C ALA A 195 15.93 13.16 -7.34
N VAL A 196 16.92 12.54 -7.97
CA VAL A 196 16.76 11.84 -9.26
C VAL A 196 15.86 10.63 -9.11
N CYS A 197 16.05 9.82 -8.07
CA CYS A 197 15.18 8.69 -7.78
C CYS A 197 13.74 9.15 -7.55
N SER A 198 13.51 10.15 -6.69
CA SER A 198 12.18 10.69 -6.41
C SER A 198 11.53 11.30 -7.65
N GLY A 199 12.28 12.05 -8.46
CA GLY A 199 11.81 12.61 -9.73
C GLY A 199 11.44 11.53 -10.75
N SER A 200 12.23 10.46 -10.83
CA SER A 200 11.92 9.32 -11.71
C SER A 200 10.64 8.61 -11.27
N ALA A 201 10.40 8.45 -9.96
CA ALA A 201 9.16 7.89 -9.45
C ALA A 201 7.96 8.79 -9.74
N ALA A 202 8.10 10.11 -9.58
CA ALA A 202 7.05 11.06 -9.97
C ALA A 202 6.67 10.96 -11.45
N LEU A 203 7.67 10.83 -12.34
CA LEU A 203 7.46 10.65 -13.78
C LEU A 203 6.77 9.31 -14.10
N VAL A 204 7.23 8.23 -13.47
CA VAL A 204 6.68 6.89 -13.69
C VAL A 204 5.25 6.77 -13.15
N VAL A 205 4.91 7.47 -12.06
CA VAL A 205 3.53 7.57 -11.52
C VAL A 205 2.58 8.22 -12.52
N LEU A 206 3.04 9.13 -13.39
CA LEU A 206 2.19 9.72 -14.43
C LEU A 206 1.66 8.68 -15.43
N LEU A 207 2.42 7.61 -15.66
CA LEU A 207 2.00 6.48 -16.51
C LEU A 207 0.94 5.60 -15.84
N ALA A 208 0.78 5.69 -14.53
CA ALA A 208 -0.23 4.95 -13.80
C ALA A 208 -1.63 5.54 -14.05
N PRO A 209 -2.67 4.70 -14.20
CA PRO A 209 -4.05 5.17 -14.29
C PRO A 209 -4.53 5.75 -12.94
N GLU A 210 -5.42 6.74 -13.00
CA GLU A 210 -6.07 7.29 -11.81
C GLU A 210 -7.02 6.24 -11.20
N THR A 211 -6.92 5.98 -9.89
CA THR A 211 -7.82 5.03 -9.18
C THR A 211 -9.02 5.71 -8.50
N ARG A 212 -9.15 7.04 -8.62
CA ARG A 212 -10.24 7.80 -7.98
C ARG A 212 -11.57 7.46 -8.66
N ALA A 213 -12.56 7.10 -7.84
CA ALA A 213 -13.95 6.79 -8.23
C ALA A 213 -14.20 5.53 -9.09
N ALA A 214 -13.18 4.69 -9.34
CA ALA A 214 -13.39 3.41 -9.99
C ALA A 214 -13.89 2.34 -8.98
N ARG A 215 -14.87 1.51 -9.38
CA ARG A 215 -15.25 0.32 -8.58
C ARG A 215 -14.02 -0.57 -8.43
N LEU A 216 -13.80 -1.10 -7.23
CA LEU A 216 -12.70 -2.03 -6.99
C LEU A 216 -12.85 -3.24 -7.93
N PRO A 217 -11.87 -3.52 -8.80
CA PRO A 217 -11.96 -4.59 -9.78
C PRO A 217 -12.07 -5.93 -9.04
N GLN A 218 -13.12 -6.71 -9.36
CA GLN A 218 -13.33 -8.03 -8.77
C GLN A 218 -12.68 -9.13 -9.62
N ARG A 219 -12.46 -8.87 -10.91
CA ARG A 219 -11.80 -9.78 -11.86
C ARG A 219 -10.64 -9.11 -12.61
N VAL A 220 -9.74 -9.91 -13.19
CA VAL A 220 -8.61 -9.44 -14.00
C VAL A 220 -9.09 -8.61 -15.20
N SER A 221 -10.22 -9.00 -15.81
CA SER A 221 -10.88 -8.25 -16.89
C SER A 221 -11.28 -6.84 -16.47
N ASP A 222 -11.76 -6.65 -15.23
CA ASP A 222 -12.16 -5.34 -14.71
C ASP A 222 -10.93 -4.44 -14.48
N ALA A 223 -9.79 -5.04 -14.13
CA ALA A 223 -8.53 -4.31 -14.00
C ALA A 223 -8.04 -3.78 -15.36
N GLU A 224 -8.27 -4.51 -16.45
CA GLU A 224 -7.91 -4.06 -17.81
C GLU A 224 -8.78 -2.90 -18.29
N VAL A 225 -10.08 -2.89 -17.95
CA VAL A 225 -11.08 -1.89 -18.37
C VAL A 225 -10.94 -0.53 -17.67
N LEU A 226 -10.17 -0.42 -16.57
CA LEU A 226 -9.83 0.85 -15.91
C LEU A 226 -9.22 1.93 -16.85
N ARG A 227 -8.83 1.56 -18.08
CA ARG A 227 -8.29 2.47 -19.10
C ARG A 227 -9.33 2.97 -20.13
N SER A 228 -10.52 2.37 -20.21
CA SER A 228 -11.51 2.64 -21.27
C SER A 228 -12.90 2.91 -20.70
N GLN A 229 -13.28 4.19 -20.62
CA GLN A 229 -14.64 4.70 -20.46
C GLN A 229 -15.40 4.35 -19.16
N GLN A 230 -15.86 5.38 -18.46
CA GLN A 230 -17.10 5.27 -17.70
C GLN A 230 -18.18 6.04 -18.48
N PRO A 231 -19.16 5.36 -19.11
CA PRO A 231 -20.45 5.97 -19.44
C PRO A 231 -21.12 6.46 -18.14
N PRO A 232 -22.05 7.43 -18.20
CA PRO A 232 -22.70 7.99 -17.03
C PRO A 232 -23.34 6.89 -16.17
N LEU A 233 -23.21 7.01 -14.86
CA LEU A 233 -23.76 6.09 -13.85
C LEU A 233 -25.20 5.69 -14.19
N GLN A 234 -25.45 4.41 -14.51
CA GLN A 234 -26.80 3.89 -14.42
C GLN A 234 -27.20 3.89 -12.93
N PRO A 235 -28.30 4.55 -12.55
CA PRO A 235 -28.80 4.54 -11.18
C PRO A 235 -29.00 3.10 -10.71
N ALA A 236 -28.66 2.82 -9.46
CA ALA A 236 -28.88 1.51 -8.86
C ALA A 236 -30.35 1.08 -9.06
N PRO A 237 -30.62 -0.18 -9.45
CA PRO A 237 -31.99 -0.66 -9.53
C PRO A 237 -32.64 -0.48 -8.15
N PRO A 238 -33.87 0.06 -8.09
CA PRO A 238 -34.54 0.33 -6.83
C PRO A 238 -34.63 -0.95 -5.99
N PRO A 239 -34.50 -0.85 -4.66
CA PRO A 239 -34.58 -2.02 -3.80
C PRO A 239 -35.90 -2.74 -4.03
N PRO A 240 -35.91 -4.09 -4.06
CA PRO A 240 -37.12 -4.85 -4.23
C PRO A 240 -38.11 -4.50 -3.11
N PRO A 241 -39.42 -4.37 -3.42
CA PRO A 241 -40.41 -4.03 -2.42
C PRO A 241 -40.40 -5.05 -1.27
N PRO A 242 -40.61 -4.62 -0.02
CA PRO A 242 -40.65 -5.54 1.11
C PRO A 242 -41.69 -6.62 0.85
N ARG A 243 -41.25 -7.89 0.91
CA ARG A 243 -42.11 -9.06 0.74
C ARG A 243 -43.19 -8.95 1.83
N ARG A 244 -44.43 -8.67 1.43
CA ARG A 244 -45.58 -8.65 2.34
C ARG A 244 -45.70 -10.06 2.91
N VAL A 245 -45.25 -10.26 4.14
CA VAL A 245 -45.49 -11.49 4.89
C VAL A 245 -46.99 -11.48 5.14
N LEU A 246 -47.74 -12.29 4.39
CA LEU A 246 -49.15 -12.53 4.67
C LEU A 246 -49.20 -13.20 6.06
N SER A 247 -49.53 -12.41 7.09
CA SER A 247 -49.89 -12.93 8.40
C SER A 247 -51.13 -13.79 8.23
N ALA A 248 -51.06 -15.05 8.68
CA ALA A 248 -52.12 -16.05 8.58
C ALA A 248 -53.30 -15.77 9.53
N THR A 249 -53.83 -14.54 9.51
CA THR A 249 -54.95 -14.08 10.35
C THR A 249 -56.07 -13.40 9.58
N ASP A 250 -56.07 -13.45 8.24
CA ASP A 250 -57.24 -13.15 7.42
C ASP A 250 -57.92 -14.46 6.98
N LYS A 251 -58.68 -15.07 7.88
CA LYS A 251 -59.83 -15.94 7.60
C LYS A 251 -60.79 -15.94 8.78
#